data_AF-A0A4U9HN00-F1
#
_entry.id   AF-A0A4U9HN00-F1
#
_cell.length_a   1.000
_cell.length_b   1.000
_cell.length_c   1.000
_cell.angle_alpha   90.00
_cell.angle_beta   90.00
_cell.angle_gamma   90.00
#
_symmetry.space_group_name_H-M   'P 1'
#
loop_
_entity.id
_entity.type
_entity.pdbx_description
1 polymer ?
#
loop_
_entity_poly.entity_id
_entity_poly.type
_entity_poly.pdbx_seq_one_letter_code
_entity_poly.pdbx_strand_id
1 'polypeptide(L)' 'MNLFNNPARHSADVKSRTLEKVAEIERHILELQTMRDQLLALAESCPGDEGADCPIIDNLSGCCHRKVKA' A
#
# COMPACT_ATOMS: atom_id res chain seq x y z
N MET A 1 -21.05 3.68 -19.39
CA MET A 1 -20.35 4.04 -20.64
C MET A 1 -21.19 5.06 -21.43
N ASN A 2 -21.24 6.34 -21.03
CA ASN A 2 -22.07 7.32 -21.75
C ASN A 2 -21.55 8.77 -21.72
N LEU A 3 -20.29 9.01 -21.35
CA LEU A 3 -19.70 10.36 -21.35
C LEU A 3 -18.98 10.71 -22.66
N PHE A 4 -18.47 9.71 -23.39
CA PHE A 4 -17.60 9.95 -24.54
C PHE A 4 -18.34 10.49 -25.77
N ASN A 5 -19.64 10.19 -25.92
CA ASN A 5 -20.44 10.56 -27.09
C ASN A 5 -21.46 11.69 -26.85
N ASN A 6 -21.34 12.47 -25.76
CA ASN A 6 -22.24 13.61 -25.53
C ASN A 6 -21.60 14.95 -25.96
N PRO A 7 -22.05 15.56 -27.07
CA PRO A 7 -21.57 16.88 -27.51
C PRO A 7 -22.01 18.03 -26.60
N ALA A 8 -22.99 17.82 -25.71
CA ALA A 8 -23.40 18.77 -24.68
C ALA A 8 -22.58 18.67 -23.38
N ARG A 9 -21.50 17.87 -23.33
CA ARG A 9 -20.63 17.85 -22.15
C ARG A 9 -19.96 19.22 -22.00
N HIS A 10 -20.15 19.87 -20.88
CA HIS A 10 -19.32 21.03 -20.56
C HIS A 10 -17.94 20.51 -20.13
N SER A 11 -16.89 21.08 -20.72
CA SER A 11 -15.50 20.75 -20.36
C SER A 11 -15.22 20.98 -18.87
N ALA A 12 -15.97 21.89 -18.23
CA ALA A 12 -15.96 22.13 -16.80
C ALA A 12 -16.35 20.87 -15.98
N ASP A 13 -17.43 20.17 -16.36
CA ASP A 13 -17.89 18.97 -15.64
C ASP A 13 -16.90 17.81 -15.76
N VAL A 14 -16.32 17.66 -16.95
CA VAL A 14 -15.28 16.66 -17.20
C VAL A 14 -14.04 16.98 -16.35
N LYS A 15 -13.62 18.25 -16.33
CA LYS A 15 -12.49 18.71 -15.52
C LYS A 15 -12.73 18.45 -14.03
N SER A 16 -13.93 18.75 -13.50
CA SER A 16 -14.27 18.48 -12.09
C SER A 16 -14.11 17.00 -11.77
N ARG A 17 -14.72 16.12 -12.57
CA ARG A 17 -14.65 14.67 -12.36
C ARG A 17 -13.23 14.12 -12.48
N THR A 18 -12.44 14.66 -13.41
CA THR A 18 -11.02 14.27 -13.53
C THR A 18 -10.25 14.66 -12.27
N LEU A 19 -10.46 15.87 -11.73
CA LEU A 19 -9.79 16.32 -10.50
C LEU A 19 -10.24 15.54 -9.27
N GLU A 20 -11.53 15.20 -9.17
CA GLU A 20 -12.04 14.29 -8.13
C GLU A 20 -11.34 12.93 -8.18
N LYS A 21 -11.14 12.37 -9.38
CA LYS A 21 -10.43 11.10 -9.54
C LYS A 21 -8.95 11.21 -9.19
N VAL A 22 -8.31 12.34 -9.51
CA VAL A 22 -6.93 12.61 -9.09
C VAL A 22 -6.83 12.60 -7.56
N ALA A 23 -7.72 13.31 -6.88
CA ALA A 23 -7.74 13.32 -5.41
C ALA A 23 -7.98 11.92 -4.82
N GLU A 24 -8.82 11.09 -5.44
CA GLU A 24 -9.02 9.70 -5.04
C GLU A 24 -7.71 8.88 -5.17
N ILE A 25 -7.01 9.02 -6.30
CA ILE A 25 -5.73 8.34 -6.57
C ILE A 25 -4.67 8.78 -5.55
N GLU A 26 -4.58 10.07 -5.25
CA GLU A 26 -3.62 10.60 -4.27
C GLU A 26 -3.84 9.98 -2.88
N ARG A 27 -5.10 9.80 -2.45
CA ARG A 27 -5.38 9.10 -1.18
C ARG A 27 -4.94 7.64 -1.21
N HIS A 28 -5.20 6.92 -2.30
CA HIS A 28 -4.75 5.53 -2.43
C HIS A 28 -3.22 5.41 -2.45
N ILE A 29 -2.53 6.39 -3.04
CA ILE A 29 -1.06 6.45 -3.00
C ILE A 29 -0.60 6.57 -1.55
N LEU A 30 -1.19 7.46 -0.74
CA LEU A 30 -0.81 7.62 0.67
C LEU A 30 -1.02 6.33 1.49
N GLU A 31 -2.13 5.63 1.24
CA GLU A 31 -2.41 4.34 1.87
C GLU A 31 -1.35 3.29 1.48
N LEU A 32 -1.06 3.15 0.18
CA LEU A 32 -0.04 2.22 -0.31
C LEU A 32 1.37 2.58 0.19
N GLN A 33 1.69 3.87 0.31
CA GLN A 33 2.95 4.33 0.90
C GLN A 33 3.05 3.89 2.37
N THR A 34 1.97 4.02 3.14
CA THR A 34 1.93 3.57 4.53
C THR A 34 2.16 2.06 4.65
N MET A 35 1.49 1.26 3.81
CA MET A 35 1.69 -0.19 3.77
C MET A 35 3.12 -0.56 3.38
N ARG A 36 3.68 0.13 2.38
CA ARG A 36 5.09 -0.06 1.97
C ARG A 36 6.04 0.21 3.14
N ASP A 37 5.85 1.30 3.86
CA ASP A 37 6.76 1.68 4.95
C ASP A 37 6.71 0.67 6.10
N GLN A 38 5.53 0.09 6.39
CA GLN A 38 5.41 -1.02 7.34
C GLN A 38 6.16 -2.27 6.86
N LEU A 39 6.03 -2.64 5.59
CA LEU A 39 6.74 -3.79 5.02
C LEU A 39 8.26 -3.58 5.01
N LEU A 40 8.72 -2.36 4.74
CA LEU A 40 10.14 -2.00 4.80
C LEU A 40 10.68 -2.14 6.22
N ALA A 41 9.97 -1.63 7.23
CA ALA A 41 10.39 -1.80 8.63
C ALA A 41 10.51 -3.28 9.03
N LEU A 42 9.61 -4.14 8.52
CA LEU A 42 9.72 -5.59 8.73
C LEU A 42 10.92 -6.20 8.01
N ALA A 43 11.16 -5.80 6.78
CA ALA A 43 12.32 -6.26 6.01
C ALA A 43 13.64 -5.84 6.66
N GLU A 44 13.75 -4.61 7.18
CA GLU A 44 14.93 -4.11 7.89
C GLU A 44 15.24 -4.90 9.17
N SER A 45 14.20 -5.42 9.83
CA SER A 45 14.37 -6.28 11.00
C SER A 45 14.85 -7.70 10.66
N CYS A 46 14.79 -8.10 9.39
CA CYS A 46 15.15 -9.43 8.95
C CYS A 46 16.63 -9.51 8.54
N PRO A 47 17.42 -10.45 9.09
CA PRO A 47 18.82 -10.60 8.72
C PRO A 47 19.03 -11.05 7.27
N GLY A 48 18.06 -11.76 6.68
CA GLY A 48 18.10 -12.18 5.28
C GLY A 48 19.20 -13.21 4.97
N ASP A 49 19.60 -14.02 5.95
CA ASP A 49 20.60 -15.07 5.80
C ASP A 49 19.96 -16.47 5.64
N GLU A 50 20.78 -17.53 5.59
CA GLU A 50 20.29 -18.92 5.51
C GLU A 50 19.77 -19.46 6.86
N GLY A 51 19.70 -18.62 7.89
CA GLY A 51 19.19 -18.97 9.20
C GLY A 51 17.68 -19.21 9.21
N ALA A 52 17.20 -19.95 10.22
CA ALA A 52 15.78 -20.21 10.41
C ALA A 52 15.06 -19.09 11.21
N ASP A 53 15.77 -18.03 11.60
CA ASP A 53 15.22 -16.95 12.41
C ASP A 53 14.71 -15.83 11.49
N CYS A 54 13.39 -15.70 11.38
CA CYS A 54 12.74 -14.74 10.49
C CYS A 54 11.75 -13.84 11.26
N PRO A 55 12.19 -12.65 11.70
CA PRO A 55 11.36 -11.70 12.45
C PRO A 55 10.10 -11.25 11.70
N ILE A 56 10.11 -11.26 10.35
CA ILE A 56 8.94 -10.97 9.53
C ILE A 56 7.81 -11.97 9.82
N ILE A 57 8.14 -13.26 9.82
CA ILE A 57 7.16 -14.32 10.09
C ILE A 57 6.69 -14.22 11.53
N ASP A 58 7.58 -14.00 12.50
CA ASP A 58 7.19 -13.85 13.90
C ASP A 58 6.18 -12.71 14.09
N ASN A 59 6.43 -11.55 13.47
CA ASN A 59 5.54 -10.39 13.57
C ASN A 59 4.19 -10.62 12.86
N LEU A 60 4.19 -11.23 11.67
CA LEU A 60 2.96 -11.50 10.91
C LEU A 60 2.11 -12.63 11.52
N SER A 61 2.75 -13.59 12.18
CA SER A 61 2.06 -14.72 12.81
C SER A 61 1.41 -14.37 14.15
N GLY A 62 1.75 -13.21 14.74
CA GLY A 62 1.31 -12.81 16.08
C GLY A 62 1.79 -13.75 17.19
N CYS A 63 2.74 -14.65 16.89
CA CYS A 63 3.16 -15.74 17.76
C CYS A 63 4.64 -15.61 18.12
N CYS A 64 4.92 -15.68 19.41
CA CYS A 64 6.26 -15.57 19.96
C CYS A 64 7.04 -16.90 19.81
N HIS A 65 7.73 -17.14 18.69
CA HIS A 65 8.81 -18.13 18.66
C HIS A 65 10.10 -17.48 19.16
N ARG A 66 10.11 -17.11 20.45
CA ARG A 66 11.36 -16.80 21.15
C ARG A 66 12.14 -18.12 21.24
N LYS A 67 13.03 -18.39 20.28
CA LYS A 67 14.02 -19.44 20.45
C LYS A 67 14.82 -19.12 21.71
N VAL A 68 14.59 -19.93 22.73
CA VAL A 68 15.44 -20.04 23.91
C VAL A 68 16.83 -20.36 23.40
N LYS A 69 17.75 -19.39 23.46
CA LYS A 69 19.19 -19.66 23.34
C LYS A 69 19.62 -20.42 24.59
N ALA A 70 20.17 -21.61 24.40
CA ALA A 70 21.09 -22.25 25.34
C ALA A 70 22.47 -21.60 25.23
#